data_AF-A0A2M6WH15-F1
#
_entry.id   AF-A0A2M6WH15-F1
#
_cell.length_a   1.000
_cell.length_b   1.000
_cell.length_c   1.000
_cell.angle_alpha   90.00
_cell.angle_beta   90.00
_cell.angle_gamma   90.00
#
_symmetry.space_group_name_H-M   'P 1'
#
loop_
_entity.id
_entity.type
_entity.pdbx_description
1 polymer ?
#
loop_
_entity_poly.entity_id
_entity_poly.type
_entity_poly.pdbx_seq_one_letter_code
_entity_poly.pdbx_strand_id
1 'polypeptide(L)'
;MQQKTVLIAIVGILVVAVGVWFLSSNGEAPSQNGTPEFSETVARVNGEDITRTELENSEAQIAAQQGIDTASLDVAGKEQLQAQALDGLIANTLIQQAVVNSGITATEADVSAQIELIKGQFPDDAQFQEALSEQGLSESDFREQVKGEVAMQAYLEQTLDLASITVTDEEVNVLYEQESAVTEDTPPLEDVRGQIESFVIQQKQQELLAAHVQELRSNADIEILI
;
A
#
# COMPACT_ATOMS: atom_id res chain seq x y z
N MET A 1 -31.72 16.31 -2.84
CA MET A 1 -31.00 15.60 -3.91
C MET A 1 -29.76 15.02 -3.28
N GLN A 2 -29.74 13.71 -3.04
CA GLN A 2 -28.58 13.02 -2.47
C GLN A 2 -27.52 12.93 -3.57
N GLN A 3 -26.41 13.64 -3.42
CA GLN A 3 -25.22 13.32 -4.19
C GLN A 3 -24.78 11.93 -3.73
N LYS A 4 -24.77 10.98 -4.66
CA LYS A 4 -24.10 9.70 -4.48
C LYS A 4 -22.61 10.02 -4.36
N THR A 5 -22.15 10.26 -3.14
CA THR A 5 -20.72 10.33 -2.86
C THR A 5 -20.20 8.93 -3.08
N VAL A 6 -19.63 8.70 -4.27
CA VAL A 6 -18.74 7.57 -4.49
C VAL A 6 -17.66 7.73 -3.42
N LEU A 7 -17.66 6.83 -2.45
CA LEU A 7 -16.56 6.68 -1.50
C LEU A 7 -15.34 6.32 -2.33
N ILE A 8 -14.64 7.34 -2.80
CA ILE A 8 -13.23 7.23 -3.16
C ILE A 8 -12.57 7.01 -1.81
N ALA A 9 -12.53 5.74 -1.38
CA ALA A 9 -11.65 5.32 -0.33
C ALA A 9 -10.26 5.70 -0.82
N ILE A 10 -9.75 6.78 -0.25
CA ILE A 10 -8.36 7.14 -0.28
C ILE A 10 -7.66 5.91 0.28
N VAL A 11 -7.22 5.01 -0.61
CA VAL A 11 -6.10 4.12 -0.36
C VAL A 11 -4.94 5.07 -0.15
N GLY A 12 -4.82 5.51 1.10
CA GLY A 12 -3.86 6.48 1.53
C GLY A 12 -2.47 5.92 1.23
N ILE A 13 -1.87 6.49 0.20
CA ILE A 13 -0.42 6.59 0.06
C ILE A 13 0.27 5.21 0.08
N LEU A 14 0.10 4.47 -1.02
CA LEU A 14 1.23 3.74 -1.62
C LEU A 14 1.98 4.61 -2.65
N VAL A 15 1.90 5.94 -2.51
CA VAL A 15 2.87 6.85 -3.16
C VAL A 15 4.14 6.79 -2.31
N VAL A 16 4.93 5.74 -2.53
CA VAL A 16 6.38 5.74 -2.78
C VAL A 16 6.74 4.29 -3.14
N ALA A 17 7.36 4.10 -4.30
CA ALA A 17 8.06 2.89 -4.77
C ALA A 17 7.39 1.93 -5.77
N VAL A 18 6.39 2.33 -6.56
CA VAL A 18 6.25 1.68 -7.90
C VAL A 18 7.21 2.33 -8.92
N GLY A 19 7.80 3.48 -8.59
CA GLY A 19 8.75 4.21 -9.43
C GLY A 19 10.21 3.77 -9.40
N VAL A 20 10.61 2.85 -8.53
CA VAL A 20 11.99 2.34 -8.50
C VAL A 20 12.11 0.97 -9.19
N TRP A 21 11.00 0.25 -9.39
CA TRP A 21 11.03 -1.08 -10.01
C TRP A 21 11.28 -1.03 -11.53
N PHE A 22 10.85 0.03 -12.22
CA PHE A 22 10.97 0.10 -13.69
C PHE A 22 12.34 0.59 -14.20
N LEU A 23 13.21 1.13 -13.35
CA LEU A 23 14.53 1.65 -13.77
C LEU A 23 15.62 0.57 -13.94
N SER A 24 15.30 -0.74 -13.89
CA SER A 24 16.30 -1.81 -14.07
C SER A 24 15.98 -2.88 -15.12
N SER A 25 14.89 -2.80 -15.89
CA SER A 25 14.53 -3.88 -16.83
C SER A 25 14.62 -3.58 -18.33
N ASN A 26 15.01 -2.38 -18.79
CA ASN A 26 15.25 -2.16 -20.23
C ASN A 26 16.36 -1.15 -20.55
N GLY A 27 17.60 -1.64 -20.54
CA GLY A 27 18.76 -0.94 -21.06
C GLY A 27 19.88 -1.93 -21.40
N GLU A 28 19.82 -2.54 -22.59
CA GLU A 28 20.94 -3.35 -23.11
C GLU A 28 22.16 -2.47 -23.40
N ALA A 29 23.26 -2.70 -22.66
CA ALA A 29 24.63 -2.33 -23.03
C ALA A 29 25.61 -3.39 -22.48
N PRO A 30 26.77 -3.60 -23.15
CA PRO A 30 27.33 -4.92 -23.39
C PRO A 30 28.18 -5.49 -22.24
N SER A 31 28.24 -6.82 -22.22
CA SER A 31 29.01 -7.65 -21.30
C SER A 31 30.46 -7.20 -21.08
N GLN A 32 30.84 -7.07 -19.82
CA GLN A 32 32.21 -7.25 -19.33
C GLN A 32 32.13 -8.15 -18.08
N ASN A 33 32.93 -9.21 -18.09
CA ASN A 33 33.04 -10.18 -17.00
C ASN A 33 33.28 -9.50 -15.63
N GLY A 34 32.33 -9.71 -14.71
CA GLY A 34 32.44 -9.43 -13.28
C GLY A 34 31.38 -10.29 -12.59
N THR A 35 31.73 -10.88 -11.45
CA THR A 35 30.84 -11.56 -10.50
C THR A 35 29.47 -10.87 -10.40
N PRO A 36 28.34 -11.61 -10.31
CA PRO A 36 27.04 -10.96 -10.09
C PRO A 36 27.13 -10.20 -8.77
N GLU A 37 27.02 -8.87 -8.84
CA GLU A 37 26.69 -8.04 -7.69
C GLU A 37 25.27 -8.44 -7.29
N PHE A 38 25.14 -9.52 -6.52
CA PHE A 38 23.92 -9.78 -5.79
C PHE A 38 23.79 -8.59 -4.83
N SER A 39 22.82 -7.71 -5.06
CA SER A 39 22.20 -7.02 -3.93
C SER A 39 21.82 -8.13 -2.96
N GLU A 40 22.42 -8.13 -1.78
CA GLU A 40 22.32 -9.26 -0.86
C GLU A 40 20.85 -9.60 -0.61
N THR A 41 20.40 -10.79 -1.03
CA THR A 41 19.02 -11.23 -0.82
C THR A 41 18.78 -11.40 0.68
N VAL A 42 17.77 -10.71 1.21
CA VAL A 42 17.42 -10.74 2.65
C VAL A 42 16.24 -11.65 2.94
N ALA A 43 15.39 -11.89 1.95
CA ALA A 43 14.33 -12.90 2.01
C ALA A 43 13.93 -13.34 0.60
N ARG A 44 13.25 -14.47 0.51
CA ARG A 44 12.67 -15.00 -0.73
C ARG A 44 11.22 -15.42 -0.48
N VAL A 45 10.31 -14.99 -1.36
CA VAL A 45 8.87 -15.24 -1.26
C VAL A 45 8.40 -15.90 -2.55
N ASN A 46 8.04 -17.19 -2.50
CA ASN A 46 7.65 -17.99 -3.67
C ASN A 46 8.67 -17.94 -4.82
N GLY A 47 9.96 -17.82 -4.51
CA GLY A 47 11.04 -17.70 -5.50
C GLY A 47 11.39 -16.27 -5.91
N GLU A 48 10.65 -15.27 -5.46
CA GLU A 48 10.95 -13.85 -5.68
C GLU A 48 11.84 -13.30 -4.56
N ASP A 49 12.95 -12.68 -4.92
CA ASP A 49 13.95 -12.17 -3.98
C ASP A 49 13.57 -10.78 -3.46
N ILE A 50 13.63 -10.59 -2.14
CA ILE A 50 13.63 -9.28 -1.49
C ILE A 50 15.11 -8.94 -1.21
N THR A 51 15.55 -7.79 -1.68
CA THR A 51 16.94 -7.34 -1.63
C THR A 51 17.22 -6.49 -0.39
N ARG A 52 18.50 -6.44 0.01
CA ARG A 52 18.96 -5.55 1.09
C ARG A 52 18.58 -4.08 0.84
N THR A 53 18.67 -3.62 -0.39
CA THR A 53 18.32 -2.24 -0.76
C THR A 53 16.83 -1.96 -0.56
N GLU A 54 15.95 -2.90 -0.90
CA GLU A 54 14.50 -2.75 -0.64
C GLU A 54 14.21 -2.70 0.86
N LEU A 55 14.89 -3.53 1.65
CA LEU A 55 14.77 -3.51 3.11
C LEU A 55 15.21 -2.17 3.69
N GLU A 56 16.40 -1.67 3.33
CA GLU A 56 16.92 -0.39 3.79
C GLU A 56 16.01 0.79 3.40
N ASN A 57 15.48 0.76 2.17
CA ASN A 57 14.52 1.78 1.72
C ASN A 57 13.22 1.73 2.53
N SER A 58 12.71 0.54 2.82
CA SER A 58 11.51 0.34 3.63
C SER A 58 11.74 0.79 5.08
N GLU A 59 12.89 0.46 5.68
CA GLU A 59 13.30 0.94 7.01
C GLU A 59 13.34 2.48 7.05
N ALA A 60 13.97 3.12 6.06
CA ALA A 60 14.06 4.57 5.97
C ALA A 60 12.68 5.22 5.83
N GLN A 61 11.79 4.64 5.02
CA GLN A 61 10.43 5.12 4.83
C GLN A 61 9.62 5.03 6.13
N ILE A 62 9.67 3.88 6.81
CA ILE A 62 8.97 3.66 8.08
C ILE A 62 9.48 4.64 9.14
N ALA A 63 10.80 4.81 9.23
CA ALA A 63 11.41 5.75 10.18
C ALA A 63 10.98 7.20 9.89
N ALA A 64 10.97 7.62 8.64
CA ALA A 64 10.53 8.95 8.24
C ALA A 64 9.05 9.20 8.58
N GLN A 65 8.17 8.22 8.32
CA GLN A 65 6.74 8.31 8.65
C GLN A 65 6.48 8.42 10.15
N GLN A 66 7.29 7.72 10.96
CA GLN A 66 7.15 7.72 12.41
C GLN A 66 7.94 8.85 13.10
N GLY A 67 8.70 9.65 12.34
CA GLY A 67 9.59 10.68 12.89
C GLY A 67 10.73 10.10 13.74
N ILE A 68 11.12 8.86 13.47
CA ILE A 68 12.18 8.15 14.18
C ILE A 68 13.54 8.57 13.61
N ASP A 69 14.42 9.06 14.48
CA ASP A 69 15.85 9.18 14.15
C ASP A 69 16.50 7.79 14.29
N THR A 70 16.78 7.13 13.17
CA THR A 70 17.38 5.78 13.13
C THR A 70 18.76 5.72 13.79
N ALA A 71 19.48 6.85 13.89
CA ALA A 71 20.76 6.93 14.59
C ALA A 71 20.61 6.86 16.11
N SER A 72 19.43 7.21 16.64
CA SER A 72 19.11 7.20 18.06
C SER A 72 18.64 5.83 18.58
N LEU A 73 18.28 4.92 17.68
CA LEU A 73 17.80 3.59 18.03
C LEU A 73 18.92 2.73 18.65
N ASP A 74 18.60 2.04 19.73
CA ASP A 74 19.43 0.97 20.26
C ASP A 74 19.30 -0.30 19.40
N VAL A 75 19.97 -1.38 19.79
CA VAL A 75 19.98 -2.63 19.02
C VAL A 75 18.57 -3.19 18.86
N ALA A 76 17.78 -3.22 19.93
CA ALA A 76 16.43 -3.73 19.90
C ALA A 76 15.50 -2.88 19.01
N GLY A 77 15.64 -1.56 19.06
CA GLY A 77 14.89 -0.66 18.19
C GLY A 77 15.21 -0.85 16.71
N LYS A 78 16.48 -1.08 16.36
CA LYS A 78 16.89 -1.38 14.98
C LYS A 78 16.37 -2.72 14.51
N GLU A 79 16.45 -3.76 15.33
CA GLU A 79 15.89 -5.09 15.03
C GLU A 79 14.37 -5.01 14.82
N GLN A 80 13.66 -4.25 15.63
CA GLN A 80 12.22 -4.05 15.47
C GLN A 80 11.89 -3.31 14.16
N LEU A 81 12.62 -2.25 13.83
CA LEU A 81 12.43 -1.51 12.57
C LEU A 81 12.68 -2.41 11.36
N GLN A 82 13.76 -3.19 11.39
CA GLN A 82 14.09 -4.16 10.35
C GLN A 82 13.01 -5.24 10.20
N ALA A 83 12.54 -5.81 11.31
CA ALA A 83 11.46 -6.81 11.27
C ALA A 83 10.18 -6.22 10.68
N GLN A 84 9.80 -5.01 11.09
CA GLN A 84 8.63 -4.31 10.55
C GLN A 84 8.75 -4.04 9.05
N ALA A 85 9.92 -3.58 8.60
CA ALA A 85 10.20 -3.32 7.18
C ALA A 85 10.14 -4.61 6.35
N LEU A 86 10.81 -5.66 6.82
CA LEU A 86 10.82 -6.97 6.15
C LEU A 86 9.41 -7.57 6.08
N ASP A 87 8.63 -7.49 7.16
CA ASP A 87 7.26 -7.98 7.16
C ASP A 87 6.35 -7.20 6.21
N GLY A 88 6.53 -5.88 6.11
CA GLY A 88 5.85 -5.06 5.13
C GLY A 88 6.16 -5.48 3.69
N LEU A 89 7.44 -5.70 3.39
CA LEU A 89 7.90 -6.14 2.06
C LEU A 89 7.33 -7.52 1.70
N ILE A 90 7.43 -8.50 2.60
CA ILE A 90 6.87 -9.84 2.38
C ILE A 90 5.37 -9.77 2.14
N ALA A 91 4.63 -9.01 2.95
CA ALA A 91 3.19 -8.85 2.76
C ALA A 91 2.87 -8.24 1.40
N ASN A 92 3.57 -7.17 1.02
CA ASN A 92 3.39 -6.53 -0.28
C ASN A 92 3.70 -7.49 -1.44
N THR A 93 4.83 -8.22 -1.41
CA THR A 93 5.18 -9.22 -2.44
C THR A 93 4.10 -10.28 -2.58
N LEU A 94 3.57 -10.80 -1.47
CA LEU A 94 2.50 -11.79 -1.51
C LEU A 94 1.22 -11.26 -2.16
N ILE A 95 0.82 -10.04 -1.82
CA ILE A 95 -0.38 -9.44 -2.42
C ILE A 95 -0.14 -9.22 -3.92
N GLN A 96 1.03 -8.69 -4.33
CA GLN A 96 1.35 -8.49 -5.75
C GLN A 96 1.32 -9.81 -6.53
N GLN A 97 1.92 -10.88 -6.00
CA GLN A 97 1.85 -12.20 -6.57
C GLN A 97 0.41 -12.69 -6.68
N ALA A 98 -0.42 -12.44 -5.66
CA ALA A 98 -1.82 -12.83 -5.68
C ALA A 98 -2.63 -12.05 -6.73
N VAL A 99 -2.38 -10.75 -6.92
CA VAL A 99 -2.96 -9.96 -8.01
C VAL A 99 -2.60 -10.57 -9.36
N VAL A 100 -1.32 -10.83 -9.61
CA VAL A 100 -0.85 -11.44 -10.87
C VAL A 100 -1.50 -12.81 -11.09
N ASN A 101 -1.55 -13.65 -10.06
CA ASN A 101 -2.13 -15.00 -10.14
C ASN A 101 -3.65 -15.00 -10.30
N SER A 102 -4.34 -13.96 -9.84
CA SER A 102 -5.80 -13.82 -10.01
C SER A 102 -6.21 -13.58 -11.48
N GLY A 103 -5.29 -13.07 -12.31
CA GLY A 103 -5.57 -12.65 -13.68
C GLY A 103 -6.44 -11.39 -13.77
N ILE A 104 -6.70 -10.70 -12.66
CA ILE A 104 -7.41 -9.43 -12.65
C ILE A 104 -6.50 -8.35 -13.23
N THR A 105 -6.96 -7.70 -14.30
CA THR A 105 -6.22 -6.65 -15.00
C THR A 105 -7.03 -5.35 -14.98
N ALA A 106 -6.35 -4.23 -14.79
CA ALA A 106 -6.97 -2.92 -14.95
C ALA A 106 -7.43 -2.71 -16.41
N THR A 107 -8.59 -2.08 -16.59
CA THR A 107 -9.02 -1.65 -17.93
C THR A 107 -8.36 -0.33 -18.29
N GLU A 108 -8.11 -0.09 -19.58
CA GLU A 108 -7.56 1.20 -20.04
C GLU A 108 -8.43 2.40 -19.67
N ALA A 109 -9.74 2.20 -19.55
CA ALA A 109 -10.66 3.24 -19.12
C ALA A 109 -10.41 3.61 -17.64
N ASP A 110 -10.25 2.62 -16.77
CA ASP A 110 -10.02 2.85 -15.34
C ASP A 110 -8.64 3.48 -15.09
N VAL A 111 -7.60 3.00 -15.79
CA VAL A 111 -6.25 3.59 -15.72
C VAL A 111 -6.28 5.04 -16.17
N SER A 112 -6.95 5.35 -17.28
CA SER A 112 -7.03 6.72 -17.77
C SER A 112 -7.83 7.62 -16.82
N ALA A 113 -8.92 7.12 -16.26
CA ALA A 113 -9.71 7.85 -15.27
C ALA A 113 -8.91 8.15 -14.00
N GLN A 114 -8.13 7.18 -13.52
CA GLN A 114 -7.26 7.36 -12.35
C GLN A 114 -6.15 8.37 -12.62
N ILE A 115 -5.51 8.33 -13.80
CA ILE A 115 -4.51 9.33 -14.19
C ILE A 115 -5.10 10.73 -14.24
N GLU A 116 -6.28 10.91 -14.85
CA GLU A 116 -6.94 12.22 -14.89
C GLU A 116 -7.30 12.73 -13.49
N LEU A 117 -7.71 11.84 -12.59
CA LEU A 117 -7.95 12.19 -11.19
C LEU A 117 -6.67 12.65 -10.49
N ILE A 118 -5.54 11.97 -10.71
CA ILE A 118 -4.25 12.36 -10.16
C ILE A 118 -3.78 13.69 -10.76
N LYS A 119 -3.87 13.87 -12.07
CA LYS A 119 -3.53 15.13 -12.75
C LYS A 119 -4.38 16.30 -12.25
N GLY A 120 -5.65 16.05 -11.90
CA GLY A 120 -6.54 17.06 -11.31
C GLY A 120 -6.13 17.55 -9.92
N GLN A 121 -5.17 16.88 -9.25
CA GLN A 121 -4.58 17.35 -7.99
C GLN A 121 -3.48 18.39 -8.21
N PHE A 122 -3.00 18.54 -9.44
CA PHE A 122 -1.98 19.52 -9.83
C PHE A 122 -2.65 20.79 -10.39
N PRO A 123 -2.01 21.96 -10.24
CA PRO A 123 -2.57 23.20 -10.79
C PRO A 123 -2.65 23.18 -12.33
N ASP A 124 -1.67 22.58 -12.99
CA ASP A 124 -1.66 22.33 -14.43
C ASP A 124 -0.79 21.11 -14.82
N ASP A 125 -0.82 20.75 -16.11
CA ASP A 125 -0.07 19.62 -16.67
C ASP A 125 1.45 19.79 -16.56
N ALA A 126 1.97 21.03 -16.58
CA ALA A 126 3.41 21.27 -16.47
C ALA A 126 3.92 20.92 -15.06
N GLN A 127 3.17 21.25 -14.00
CA GLN A 127 3.56 20.84 -12.65
C GLN A 127 3.45 19.32 -12.45
N PHE A 128 2.51 18.67 -13.11
CA PHE A 128 2.44 17.20 -13.11
C PHE A 128 3.69 16.58 -13.75
N GLN A 129 4.09 17.07 -14.94
CA GLN A 129 5.29 16.57 -15.63
C GLN A 129 6.59 16.89 -14.87
N GLU A 130 6.66 18.03 -14.18
CA GLU A 130 7.77 18.38 -13.30
C GLU A 130 7.87 17.39 -12.12
N ALA A 131 6.75 17.09 -11.44
CA ALA A 131 6.71 16.14 -10.34
C ALA A 131 7.10 14.71 -10.76
N LEU A 132 6.75 14.28 -11.98
CA LEU A 132 7.23 13.01 -12.54
C LEU A 132 8.75 13.04 -12.77
N SER A 133 9.26 14.14 -13.33
CA SER A 133 10.69 14.30 -13.62
C SER A 133 11.55 14.35 -12.36
N GLU A 134 11.07 14.99 -11.29
CA GLU A 134 11.73 14.99 -9.98
C GLU A 134 11.87 13.58 -9.38
N GLN A 135 10.93 12.69 -9.70
CA GLN A 135 10.95 11.29 -9.31
C GLN A 135 11.67 10.40 -10.33
N GLY A 136 12.21 10.96 -11.42
CA GLY A 136 12.88 10.22 -12.49
C GLY A 136 11.95 9.35 -13.33
N LEU A 137 10.65 9.67 -13.37
CA LEU A 137 9.62 8.89 -14.05
C LEU A 137 9.22 9.53 -15.37
N SER A 138 9.01 8.70 -16.40
CA SER A 138 8.26 9.11 -17.58
C SER A 138 6.75 8.92 -17.37
N GLU A 139 5.95 9.56 -18.22
CA GLU A 139 4.49 9.35 -18.21
C GLU A 139 4.10 7.89 -18.51
N SER A 140 4.92 7.18 -19.31
CA SER A 140 4.71 5.75 -19.56
C SER A 140 4.96 4.91 -18.30
N ASP A 141 6.02 5.23 -17.55
CA ASP A 141 6.34 4.53 -16.31
C ASP A 141 5.24 4.77 -15.29
N PHE A 142 4.84 6.03 -15.12
CA PHE A 142 3.73 6.41 -14.26
C PHE A 142 2.43 5.69 -14.64
N ARG A 143 2.13 5.55 -15.94
CA ARG A 143 0.95 4.82 -16.40
C ARG A 143 0.97 3.35 -15.99
N GLU A 144 2.11 2.67 -16.14
CA GLU A 144 2.24 1.28 -15.69
C GLU A 144 2.12 1.15 -14.16
N GLN A 145 2.59 2.15 -13.40
CA GLN A 145 2.37 2.20 -11.95
C GLN A 145 0.89 2.29 -11.61
N VAL A 146 0.17 3.24 -12.21
CA VAL A 146 -1.27 3.41 -12.01
C VAL A 146 -2.04 2.15 -12.42
N LYS A 147 -1.62 1.48 -13.49
CA LYS A 147 -2.22 0.21 -13.92
C LYS A 147 -2.06 -0.88 -12.86
N GLY A 148 -0.89 -0.98 -12.23
CA GLY A 148 -0.66 -1.89 -11.11
C GLY A 148 -1.56 -1.57 -9.91
N GLU A 149 -1.67 -0.29 -9.55
CA GLU A 149 -2.53 0.17 -8.44
C GLU A 149 -4.01 -0.11 -8.70
N VAL A 150 -4.50 0.16 -9.91
CA VAL A 150 -5.90 -0.10 -10.29
C VAL A 150 -6.19 -1.61 -10.30
N ALA A 151 -5.26 -2.44 -10.78
CA ALA A 151 -5.41 -3.89 -10.75
C ALA A 151 -5.43 -4.42 -9.30
N MET A 152 -4.57 -3.90 -8.44
CA MET A 152 -4.53 -4.18 -7.02
C MET A 152 -5.85 -3.82 -6.33
N GLN A 153 -6.38 -2.61 -6.58
CA GLN A 153 -7.65 -2.17 -6.03
C GLN A 153 -8.79 -3.09 -6.46
N ALA A 154 -8.90 -3.37 -7.77
CA ALA A 154 -9.92 -4.25 -8.31
C ALA A 154 -9.82 -5.68 -7.75
N TYR A 155 -8.60 -6.17 -7.50
CA TYR A 155 -8.36 -7.45 -6.85
C TYR A 155 -8.86 -7.46 -5.42
N LEU A 156 -8.52 -6.47 -4.60
CA LEU A 156 -8.94 -6.41 -3.20
C LEU A 156 -10.45 -6.24 -3.08
N GLU A 157 -11.06 -5.37 -3.90
CA GLU A 157 -12.51 -5.17 -3.91
C GLU A 157 -13.28 -6.46 -4.22
N GLN A 158 -12.82 -7.24 -5.20
CA GLN A 158 -13.47 -8.49 -5.60
C GLN A 158 -13.17 -9.64 -4.63
N THR A 159 -11.92 -9.74 -4.16
CA THR A 159 -11.47 -10.88 -3.33
C THR A 159 -11.98 -10.76 -1.90
N LEU A 160 -12.01 -9.55 -1.35
CA LEU A 160 -12.41 -9.29 0.03
C LEU A 160 -13.88 -8.87 0.15
N ASP A 161 -14.61 -8.83 -0.96
CA ASP A 161 -16.01 -8.38 -1.05
C ASP A 161 -16.22 -7.03 -0.32
N LEU A 162 -15.32 -6.07 -0.56
CA LEU A 162 -15.30 -4.81 0.20
C LEU A 162 -16.61 -4.01 0.04
N ALA A 163 -17.31 -4.22 -1.07
CA ALA A 163 -18.60 -3.59 -1.36
C ALA A 163 -19.76 -4.17 -0.53
N SER A 164 -19.63 -5.37 0.03
CA SER A 164 -20.64 -5.98 0.88
C SER A 164 -20.50 -5.61 2.35
N ILE A 165 -19.47 -4.84 2.72
CA ILE A 165 -19.25 -4.43 4.11
C ILE A 165 -20.40 -3.55 4.56
N THR A 166 -21.15 -4.02 5.55
CA THR A 166 -22.24 -3.27 6.20
C THR A 166 -21.91 -2.99 7.66
N VAL A 167 -22.39 -1.86 8.17
CA VAL A 167 -22.33 -1.52 9.59
C VAL A 167 -23.70 -1.71 10.22
N THR A 168 -23.75 -2.40 11.35
CA THR A 168 -24.97 -2.59 12.13
C THR A 168 -25.12 -1.48 13.17
N ASP A 169 -26.37 -1.19 13.57
CA ASP A 169 -26.63 -0.23 14.65
C ASP A 169 -25.95 -0.62 15.97
N GLU A 170 -25.80 -1.91 16.23
CA GLU A 170 -25.12 -2.42 17.42
C GLU A 170 -23.64 -2.03 17.43
N GLU A 171 -22.93 -2.21 16.30
CA GLU A 171 -21.52 -1.83 16.18
C GLU A 171 -21.31 -0.33 16.38
N VAL A 172 -22.24 0.48 15.86
CA VAL A 172 -22.24 1.94 16.06
C VAL A 172 -22.42 2.29 17.54
N ASN A 173 -23.41 1.67 18.20
CA ASN A 173 -23.72 1.95 19.60
C ASN A 173 -22.58 1.51 20.52
N VAL A 174 -22.01 0.31 20.32
CA VAL A 174 -20.90 -0.20 21.12
C VAL A 174 -19.70 0.73 21.05
N LEU A 175 -19.32 1.19 19.85
CA LEU A 175 -18.19 2.10 19.71
C LEU A 175 -18.47 3.47 20.34
N TYR A 176 -19.67 4.02 20.15
CA TYR A 176 -20.07 5.28 20.76
C TYR A 176 -20.05 5.21 22.29
N GLU A 177 -20.60 4.14 22.87
CA GLU A 177 -20.60 3.93 24.31
C GLU A 177 -19.17 3.82 24.86
N GLN A 178 -18.30 3.09 24.17
CA GLN A 178 -16.89 2.96 24.54
C GLN A 178 -16.17 4.31 24.55
N GLU A 179 -16.37 5.14 23.54
CA GLU A 179 -15.76 6.48 23.47
C GLU A 179 -16.34 7.42 24.53
N SER A 180 -17.67 7.42 24.69
CA SER A 180 -18.36 8.26 25.68
C SER A 180 -18.00 7.93 27.13
N ALA A 181 -17.58 6.69 27.41
CA ALA A 181 -17.09 6.28 28.71
C ALA A 181 -15.71 6.86 29.06
N VAL A 182 -14.94 7.26 28.04
CA VAL A 182 -13.58 7.81 28.18
C VAL A 182 -13.58 9.33 28.06
N THR A 183 -14.46 9.90 27.23
CA THR A 183 -14.47 11.32 26.88
C THR A 183 -15.70 12.04 27.47
N GLU A 184 -15.48 12.92 28.46
CA GLU A 184 -16.55 13.65 29.20
C GLU A 184 -17.47 14.51 28.31
N ASP A 185 -16.96 15.04 27.20
CA ASP A 185 -17.67 15.95 26.28
C ASP A 185 -17.93 15.30 24.91
N THR A 186 -18.40 14.05 24.90
CA THR A 186 -18.71 13.34 23.65
C THR A 186 -19.95 13.95 22.97
N PRO A 187 -19.86 14.40 21.69
CA PRO A 187 -21.02 14.92 20.96
C PRO A 187 -22.14 13.88 20.84
N PRO A 188 -23.41 14.29 20.67
CA PRO A 188 -24.52 13.38 20.46
C PRO A 188 -24.26 12.37 19.33
N LEU A 189 -24.68 11.11 19.53
CA LEU A 189 -24.52 10.06 18.53
C LEU A 189 -25.05 10.46 17.14
N GLU A 190 -26.15 11.20 17.07
CA GLU A 190 -26.71 11.68 15.80
C GLU A 190 -25.75 12.55 15.00
N ASP A 191 -24.87 13.31 15.67
CA ASP A 191 -23.90 14.20 15.03
C ASP A 191 -22.66 13.43 14.53
N VAL A 192 -22.31 12.33 15.18
CA VAL A 192 -21.08 11.56 14.91
C VAL A 192 -21.30 10.19 14.27
N ARG A 193 -22.55 9.72 14.15
CA ARG A 193 -22.88 8.39 13.62
C ARG A 193 -22.21 8.08 12.29
N GLY A 194 -22.22 9.02 11.33
CA GLY A 194 -21.57 8.80 10.04
C GLY A 194 -20.05 8.64 10.13
N GLN A 195 -19.41 9.29 11.10
CA GLN A 195 -17.97 9.14 11.35
C GLN A 195 -17.67 7.78 11.98
N ILE A 196 -18.50 7.35 12.93
CA ILE A 196 -18.42 6.03 13.56
C ILE A 196 -18.63 4.93 12.51
N GLU A 197 -19.64 5.04 11.66
CA GLU A 197 -19.89 4.09 10.57
C GLU A 197 -18.67 4.00 9.63
N SER A 198 -18.10 5.15 9.25
CA SER A 198 -16.89 5.19 8.41
C SER A 198 -15.70 4.53 9.10
N PHE A 199 -15.50 4.77 10.40
CA PHE A 199 -14.45 4.13 11.19
C PHE A 199 -14.63 2.62 11.28
N VAL A 200 -15.86 2.14 11.53
CA VAL A 200 -16.16 0.71 11.60
C VAL A 200 -15.92 0.04 10.24
N ILE A 201 -16.32 0.68 9.13
CA ILE A 201 -16.00 0.19 7.78
C ILE A 201 -14.49 0.06 7.60
N GLN A 202 -13.74 1.11 7.96
CA GLN A 202 -12.28 1.12 7.82
C GLN A 202 -11.61 0.03 8.67
N GLN A 203 -12.10 -0.23 9.88
CA GLN A 203 -11.62 -1.30 10.74
C GLN A 203 -11.87 -2.67 10.11
N LYS A 204 -13.09 -2.94 9.64
CA LYS A 204 -13.44 -4.20 8.97
C LYS A 204 -12.59 -4.45 7.72
N GLN A 205 -12.35 -3.41 6.92
CA GLN A 205 -11.46 -3.51 5.74
C GLN A 205 -10.04 -3.91 6.14
N GLN A 206 -9.48 -3.30 7.20
CA GLN A 206 -8.16 -3.65 7.70
C GLN A 206 -8.10 -5.09 8.20
N GLU A 207 -9.12 -5.56 8.92
CA GLU A 207 -9.21 -6.94 9.40
C GLU A 207 -9.26 -7.96 8.26
N LEU A 208 -10.06 -7.68 7.23
CA LEU A 208 -10.14 -8.52 6.03
C LEU A 208 -8.80 -8.57 5.29
N LEU A 209 -8.14 -7.42 5.11
CA LEU A 209 -6.83 -7.37 4.48
C LEU A 209 -5.78 -8.14 5.30
N ALA A 210 -5.76 -7.95 6.63
CA ALA A 210 -4.84 -8.65 7.51
C ALA A 210 -5.06 -10.17 7.47
N ALA A 211 -6.33 -10.61 7.50
CA ALA A 211 -6.69 -12.02 7.38
C ALA A 211 -6.24 -12.60 6.04
N HIS A 212 -6.43 -11.86 4.96
CA HIS A 212 -6.00 -12.26 3.62
C HIS A 212 -4.48 -12.36 3.49
N VAL A 213 -3.74 -11.38 3.99
CA VAL A 213 -2.27 -11.44 4.05
C VAL A 213 -1.80 -12.64 4.86
N GLN A 214 -2.47 -12.94 5.98
CA GLN A 214 -2.16 -14.12 6.78
C GLN A 214 -2.46 -15.42 6.03
N GLU A 215 -3.54 -15.49 5.28
CA GLU A 215 -3.86 -16.63 4.41
C GLU A 215 -2.78 -16.80 3.33
N LEU A 216 -2.42 -15.73 2.61
CA LEU A 216 -1.36 -15.75 1.61
C LEU A 216 -0.02 -16.21 2.21
N ARG A 217 0.34 -15.69 3.39
CA ARG A 217 1.55 -16.12 4.12
C ARG A 217 1.53 -17.60 4.47
N SER A 218 0.38 -18.12 4.90
CA SER A 218 0.26 -19.54 5.28
C SER A 218 0.41 -20.50 4.10
N ASN A 219 0.17 -20.01 2.88
CA ASN A 219 0.23 -20.78 1.64
C ASN A 219 1.52 -20.53 0.85
N ALA A 220 2.39 -19.63 1.32
CA ALA A 220 3.60 -19.23 0.62
C ALA A 220 4.84 -19.95 1.14
N ASP A 221 5.83 -20.08 0.25
CA ASP A 221 7.19 -20.46 0.62
C ASP A 221 7.99 -19.19 0.93
N ILE A 222 8.38 -19.01 2.19
CA ILE A 222 9.06 -17.81 2.68
C ILE A 222 10.38 -18.23 3.34
N GLU A 223 11.49 -17.82 2.73
CA GLU A 223 12.85 -18.02 3.27
C GLU A 223 13.40 -16.68 3.75
N ILE A 224 13.79 -16.57 5.02
CA ILE A 224 14.47 -15.38 5.55
C ILE A 224 15.98 -15.65 5.56
N LEU A 225 16.78 -14.71 5.03
CA LEU A 225 18.19 -14.90 4.68
C LEU A 225 19.15 -13.88 5.35
N ILE A 226 18.67 -13.14 6.35
CA ILE A 226 19.45 -12.15 7.12
C ILE A 226 20.23 -12.74 8.29
#